data_AF-A0A529Q5E2-F1
#
_entry.id   AF-A0A529Q5E2-F1
#
_cell.length_a   1.000
_cell.length_b   1.000
_cell.length_c   1.000
_cell.angle_alpha   90.00
_cell.angle_beta   90.00
_cell.angle_gamma   90.00
#
_symmetry.space_group_name_H-M   'P 1'
#
loop_
_entity.id
_entity.type
_entity.pdbx_description
1 polymer ?
#
loop_
_entity_poly.entity_id
_entity_poly.type
_entity_poly.pdbx_seq_one_letter_code
_entity_poly.pdbx_strand_id
1 'polypeptide(L)'
;VEGTEKVDRDFTEYMTGLKRGQQYSPQEIDDARDRLLGLEVFNSVTIKEGDSLDANGNIPIDVQVSERKPRFFGLGGTFSNTEGLGLEGYWGHRNLFGQAEKLRIDGSISGIGSNSLSVLNYNAGVMFEKPGVLGPTSKFFTGVKTVFEHPDAYDHFSVKG
;
A
#
# COMPACT_ATOMS: atom_id res chain seq x y z
N VAL A 1 7.59 14.19 15.50
CA VAL A 1 6.61 13.17 15.05
C VAL A 1 5.92 12.57 16.27
N GLU A 2 4.59 12.58 16.28
CA GLU A 2 3.76 12.06 17.38
C GLU A 2 2.61 11.19 16.83
N GLY A 3 2.10 10.28 17.66
CA GLY A 3 0.96 9.41 17.32
C GLY A 3 1.31 8.13 16.55
N THR A 4 2.61 7.84 16.39
CA THR A 4 3.07 6.50 16.00
C THR A 4 3.04 5.55 17.19
N GLU A 5 2.52 4.35 16.98
CA GLU A 5 2.42 3.25 17.95
C GLU A 5 3.17 2.01 17.44
N LYS A 6 2.93 1.62 16.18
CA LYS A 6 3.54 0.44 15.54
C LYS A 6 4.38 0.79 14.34
N VAL A 7 4.11 1.92 13.69
CA VAL A 7 4.95 2.47 12.64
C VAL A 7 6.14 3.12 13.31
N ASP A 8 7.33 2.90 12.75
CA ASP A 8 8.56 3.46 13.27
C ASP A 8 8.54 5.00 13.14
N ARG A 9 8.86 5.66 14.25
CA ARG A 9 8.82 7.13 14.34
C ARG A 9 9.87 7.77 13.44
N ASP A 10 11.08 7.21 13.42
CA ASP A 10 12.21 7.76 12.67
C ASP A 10 12.00 7.54 11.17
N PHE A 11 11.41 6.41 10.78
CA PHE A 11 10.96 6.16 9.43
C PHE A 11 9.86 7.15 9.01
N THR A 12 8.92 7.45 9.89
CA THR A 12 7.88 8.46 9.62
C THR A 12 8.50 9.84 9.42
N GLU A 13 9.49 10.22 10.23
CA GLU A 13 10.26 11.46 10.04
C GLU A 13 11.00 11.46 8.70
N TYR A 14 11.72 10.37 8.40
CA TYR A 14 12.42 10.17 7.14
C TYR A 14 11.49 10.35 5.93
N MET A 15 10.29 9.76 5.98
CA MET A 15 9.31 9.81 4.89
C MET A 15 8.74 11.20 4.61
N THR A 16 8.88 12.16 5.54
CA THR A 16 8.53 13.57 5.25
C THR A 16 9.41 14.12 4.13
N GLY A 17 10.67 13.71 4.06
CA GLY A 17 11.68 14.30 3.18
C GLY A 17 12.14 15.71 3.57
N LEU A 18 11.61 16.27 4.67
CA LEU A 18 11.97 17.60 5.14
C LEU A 18 13.37 17.59 5.77
N LYS A 19 14.19 18.57 5.41
CA LYS A 19 15.55 18.73 5.96
C LYS A 19 15.63 19.99 6.80
N ARG A 20 16.19 19.87 8.00
CA ARG A 20 16.45 21.02 8.87
C ARG A 20 17.40 22.01 8.19
N GLY A 21 17.16 23.30 8.41
CA GLY A 21 17.95 24.39 7.86
C GLY A 21 17.71 24.71 6.38
N GLN A 22 16.78 24.02 5.71
CA GLN A 22 16.33 24.43 4.39
C GLN A 22 15.33 25.59 4.48
N GLN A 23 15.28 26.41 3.42
CA GLN A 23 14.29 27.46 3.30
C GLN A 23 12.89 26.84 3.32
N TYR A 24 12.01 27.42 4.14
CA TYR A 24 10.62 26.99 4.23
C TYR A 24 9.90 27.13 2.88
N SER A 25 9.14 26.10 2.53
CA SER A 25 8.30 26.04 1.34
C SER A 25 6.99 25.37 1.70
N PRO A 26 5.83 26.05 1.55
CA PRO A 26 4.52 25.43 1.76
C PRO A 26 4.33 24.17 0.89
N GLN A 27 4.85 24.21 -0.34
CA GLN A 27 4.81 23.07 -1.27
C GLN A 27 5.50 21.83 -0.70
N GLU A 28 6.65 21.99 -0.01
CA GLU A 28 7.36 20.85 0.59
C GLU A 28 6.60 20.27 1.80
N ILE A 29 5.85 21.11 2.52
CA ILE A 29 4.98 20.66 3.62
C ILE A 29 3.81 19.84 3.05
N ASP A 30 3.20 20.31 1.98
CA ASP A 30 2.13 19.57 1.29
C ASP A 30 2.65 18.26 0.70
N ASP A 31 3.80 18.27 0.04
CA ASP A 31 4.43 17.06 -0.49
C ASP A 31 4.78 16.06 0.64
N ALA A 32 5.30 16.54 1.78
CA ALA A 32 5.56 15.71 2.95
C ALA A 32 4.28 15.05 3.48
N ARG A 33 3.18 15.80 3.54
CA ARG A 33 1.88 15.29 3.94
C ARG A 33 1.38 14.22 2.97
N ASP A 34 1.48 14.47 1.67
CA ASP A 34 1.04 13.54 0.62
C ASP A 34 1.87 12.25 0.62
N ARG A 35 3.19 12.34 0.84
CA ARG A 35 4.07 11.17 1.03
C ARG A 35 3.61 10.30 2.19
N LEU A 36 3.32 10.92 3.35
CA LEU A 36 2.86 10.20 4.54
C LEU A 36 1.47 9.58 4.34
N LEU A 37 0.54 10.28 3.69
CA LEU A 37 -0.76 9.72 3.34
C LEU A 37 -0.63 8.56 2.34
N GLY A 38 0.29 8.67 1.39
CA GLY A 38 0.60 7.65 0.38
C GLY A 38 1.26 6.38 0.94
N LEU A 39 1.68 6.37 2.20
CA LEU A 39 2.05 5.14 2.92
C LEU A 39 0.83 4.26 3.21
N GLU A 40 -0.37 4.85 3.25
CA GLU A 40 -1.66 4.19 3.55
C GLU A 40 -1.73 3.51 4.93
N VAL A 41 -0.72 3.72 5.78
CA VAL A 41 -0.65 3.20 7.16
C VAL A 41 -1.23 4.16 8.19
N PHE A 42 -1.56 5.39 7.79
CA PHE A 42 -2.18 6.41 8.64
C PHE A 42 -3.62 6.73 8.21
N ASN A 43 -4.52 6.88 9.19
CA ASN A 43 -5.90 7.34 9.00
C ASN A 43 -5.94 8.85 8.77
N SER A 44 -5.03 9.58 9.43
CA SER A 44 -4.87 11.01 9.30
C SER A 44 -3.40 11.40 9.46
N VAL A 45 -3.02 12.46 8.75
CA VAL A 45 -1.72 13.11 8.85
C VAL A 45 -1.98 14.61 8.95
N THR A 46 -1.42 15.22 9.99
CA THR A 46 -1.47 16.66 10.24
C THR A 46 -0.05 17.15 10.46
N ILE A 47 0.36 18.15 9.68
CA ILE A 47 1.66 18.82 9.85
C ILE A 47 1.37 20.23 10.30
N LYS A 48 1.98 20.66 11.42
CA LYS A 48 1.82 21.99 11.99
C LYS A 48 3.16 22.67 12.12
N GLU A 49 3.17 23.97 11.87
CA GLU A 49 4.30 24.83 12.20
C GLU A 49 4.19 25.29 13.65
N GLY A 50 5.33 25.41 14.33
CA GLY A 50 5.38 25.97 15.68
C GLY A 50 5.09 27.46 15.67
N ASP A 51 4.40 27.94 16.71
CA ASP A 51 4.02 29.36 16.86
C ASP A 51 5.21 30.32 17.02
N SER A 52 6.41 29.78 17.27
CA SER A 52 7.64 30.54 17.44
C SER A 52 8.83 29.79 16.88
N LEU A 53 9.88 30.52 16.48
CA LEU A 53 11.13 29.95 16.02
C LEU A 53 11.85 29.24 17.17
N ASP A 54 12.57 28.16 16.85
CA ASP A 54 13.46 27.50 17.79
C ASP A 54 14.66 28.39 18.17
N ALA A 55 15.48 27.92 19.13
CA ALA A 55 16.67 28.64 19.59
C ALA A 55 17.71 28.92 18.47
N ASN A 56 17.60 28.26 17.33
CA ASN A 56 18.48 28.41 16.18
C ASN A 56 17.82 29.22 15.04
N GLY A 57 16.61 29.76 15.25
CA GLY A 57 15.88 30.53 14.26
C GLY A 57 15.15 29.69 13.21
N ASN A 58 15.00 28.37 13.40
CA ASN A 58 14.23 27.52 12.50
C ASN A 58 12.75 27.50 12.88
N ILE A 59 11.87 27.26 11.90
CA ILE A 59 10.45 26.99 12.15
C ILE A 59 10.33 25.53 12.60
N PRO A 60 9.87 25.24 13.83
CA PRO A 60 9.60 23.87 14.26
C PRO A 60 8.46 23.28 13.44
N ILE A 61 8.58 22.02 13.01
CA ILE A 61 7.54 21.31 12.26
C ILE A 61 7.10 20.08 13.05
N ASP A 62 5.84 20.10 13.50
CA ASP A 62 5.21 19.03 14.25
C ASP A 62 4.35 18.16 13.34
N VAL A 63 4.77 16.91 13.16
CA VAL A 63 4.02 15.89 12.42
C VAL A 63 3.22 15.04 13.39
N GLN A 64 1.90 15.11 13.29
CA GLN A 64 0.95 14.32 14.07
C GLN A 64 0.27 13.31 13.15
N VAL A 65 0.36 12.03 13.48
CA VAL A 65 -0.26 10.94 12.70
C VAL A 65 -1.21 10.12 13.57
N SER A 66 -2.16 9.45 12.92
CA SER A 66 -2.99 8.42 13.57
C SER A 66 -2.90 7.16 12.74
N GLU A 67 -2.45 6.06 13.33
CA GLU A 67 -2.28 4.79 12.62
C GLU A 67 -3.62 4.14 12.24
N ARG A 68 -3.62 3.47 11.07
CA ARG A 68 -4.73 2.59 10.65
C ARG A 68 -4.54 1.21 11.24
N LYS A 69 -5.62 0.43 11.23
CA LYS A 69 -5.52 -1.01 11.48
C LYS A 69 -4.58 -1.64 10.45
N PRO A 70 -3.57 -2.41 10.89
CA PRO A 70 -2.58 -2.97 9.98
C PRO A 70 -3.18 -4.03 9.06
N ARG A 71 -4.12 -4.85 9.56
CA ARG A 71 -4.67 -5.99 8.81
C ARG A 71 -5.99 -5.62 8.17
N PHE A 72 -6.18 -6.08 6.94
CA PHE A 72 -7.41 -5.89 6.18
C PHE A 72 -7.66 -7.12 5.28
N PHE A 73 -8.91 -7.36 4.94
CA PHE A 73 -9.30 -8.44 4.04
C PHE A 73 -10.55 -8.02 3.28
N GLY A 74 -10.82 -8.71 2.17
CA GLY A 74 -12.01 -8.50 1.37
C GLY A 74 -12.40 -9.78 0.66
N LEU A 75 -13.70 -9.93 0.45
CA LEU A 75 -14.30 -11.01 -0.31
C LEU A 75 -15.27 -10.38 -1.30
N GLY A 76 -15.31 -10.91 -2.52
CA GLY A 76 -16.13 -10.43 -3.61
C GLY A 76 -16.66 -11.58 -4.45
N GLY A 77 -17.69 -11.28 -5.23
CA GLY A 77 -18.26 -12.20 -6.19
C GLY A 77 -18.72 -11.45 -7.42
N THR A 78 -18.57 -12.10 -8.57
CA THR A 78 -18.85 -11.55 -9.89
C THR A 78 -19.82 -12.46 -10.63
N PHE A 79 -20.63 -11.86 -11.50
CA PHE A 79 -21.54 -12.60 -12.39
C PHE A 79 -21.45 -12.01 -13.79
N SER A 80 -21.20 -12.88 -14.76
CA SER A 80 -21.10 -12.56 -16.18
C SER A 80 -21.92 -13.55 -16.99
N ASN A 81 -22.64 -13.05 -18.00
CA ASN A 81 -23.40 -13.91 -18.91
C ASN A 81 -22.48 -14.74 -19.84
N THR A 82 -21.24 -14.29 -20.06
CA THR A 82 -20.27 -14.97 -20.93
C THR A 82 -19.29 -15.82 -20.15
N GLU A 83 -18.87 -15.37 -18.96
CA GLU A 83 -17.82 -16.02 -18.15
C GLU A 83 -18.38 -16.75 -16.91
N GLY A 84 -19.68 -16.68 -16.67
CA GLY A 84 -20.30 -17.31 -15.51
C GLY A 84 -20.04 -16.56 -14.20
N LEU A 85 -20.08 -17.30 -13.09
CA LEU A 85 -19.85 -16.77 -11.75
C LEU A 85 -18.36 -16.76 -11.39
N GLY A 86 -17.95 -15.78 -10.59
CA GLY A 86 -16.63 -15.71 -9.99
C GLY A 86 -16.69 -15.36 -8.51
N LEU A 87 -15.65 -15.78 -7.79
CA LEU A 87 -15.42 -15.48 -6.40
C LEU A 87 -13.97 -15.04 -6.23
N GLU A 88 -13.76 -13.98 -5.46
CA GLU A 88 -12.43 -13.47 -5.16
C GLU A 88 -12.28 -13.13 -3.69
N GLY A 89 -11.05 -13.25 -3.21
CA GLY A 89 -10.71 -12.95 -1.84
C GLY A 89 -9.29 -12.43 -1.72
N TYR A 90 -9.07 -11.63 -0.68
CA TYR A 90 -7.74 -11.19 -0.34
C TYR A 90 -7.59 -10.93 1.15
N TRP A 91 -6.35 -11.05 1.61
CA TRP A 91 -5.89 -10.61 2.90
C TRP A 91 -4.65 -9.74 2.72
N GLY A 92 -4.48 -8.75 3.56
CA GLY A 92 -3.31 -7.89 3.53
C GLY A 92 -2.93 -7.37 4.91
N HIS A 93 -1.66 -7.00 5.01
CA HIS A 93 -1.06 -6.41 6.18
C HIS A 93 -0.26 -5.18 5.77
N ARG A 94 -0.60 -4.04 6.38
CA ARG A 94 0.13 -2.77 6.32
C ARG A 94 1.10 -2.72 7.48
N ASN A 95 2.27 -2.14 7.26
CA ASN A 95 3.32 -2.01 8.25
C ASN A 95 3.85 -3.36 8.77
N LEU A 96 4.37 -4.20 7.86
CA LEU A 96 4.85 -5.55 8.20
C LEU A 96 6.04 -5.54 9.18
N PHE A 97 6.98 -4.60 9.02
CA PHE A 97 8.21 -4.53 9.81
C PHE A 97 8.41 -3.18 10.50
N GLY A 98 7.38 -2.34 10.57
CA GLY A 98 7.45 -1.01 11.19
C GLY A 98 7.74 0.13 10.21
N GLN A 99 8.14 -0.15 8.96
CA GLN A 99 8.46 0.88 7.97
C GLN A 99 7.44 0.95 6.84
N ALA A 100 6.16 0.85 7.21
CA ALA A 100 5.02 0.92 6.29
C ALA A 100 5.04 -0.14 5.17
N GLU A 101 5.74 -1.25 5.34
CA GLU A 101 5.75 -2.31 4.34
C GLU A 101 4.37 -2.96 4.20
N LYS A 102 3.98 -3.24 2.97
CA LYS A 102 2.68 -3.86 2.67
C LYS A 102 2.90 -5.26 2.13
N LEU A 103 2.20 -6.23 2.71
CA LEU A 103 2.04 -7.58 2.18
C LEU A 103 0.58 -7.78 1.79
N ARG A 104 0.33 -8.30 0.59
CA ARG A 104 -1.00 -8.69 0.13
C ARG A 104 -0.95 -10.09 -0.43
N ILE A 105 -1.94 -10.90 -0.08
CA ILE A 105 -2.18 -12.22 -0.62
C ILE A 105 -3.60 -12.21 -1.17
N ASP A 106 -3.78 -12.60 -2.42
CA ASP A 106 -5.08 -12.67 -3.08
C ASP A 106 -5.26 -13.97 -3.85
N GLY A 107 -6.52 -14.31 -4.08
CA GLY A 107 -6.90 -15.43 -4.92
C GLY A 107 -8.30 -15.26 -5.48
N SER A 108 -8.54 -15.85 -6.65
CA SER A 108 -9.85 -15.86 -7.27
C SER A 108 -10.10 -17.13 -8.07
N ILE A 109 -11.39 -17.44 -8.22
CA ILE A 109 -11.91 -18.51 -9.06
C ILE A 109 -12.98 -17.89 -9.95
N SER A 110 -12.95 -18.13 -11.24
CA SER A 110 -13.98 -17.70 -12.19
C SER A 110 -14.30 -18.79 -13.22
N GLY A 111 -15.35 -18.61 -14.01
CA GLY A 111 -15.83 -19.67 -14.91
C GLY A 111 -16.88 -20.59 -14.29
N ILE A 112 -17.37 -20.29 -13.08
CA ILE A 112 -18.31 -21.19 -12.39
C ILE A 112 -19.66 -21.15 -13.11
N GLY A 113 -20.08 -22.28 -13.68
CA GLY A 113 -21.38 -22.41 -14.36
C GLY A 113 -21.41 -21.92 -15.82
N SER A 114 -20.26 -21.62 -16.42
CA SER A 114 -20.16 -21.53 -17.89
C SER A 114 -20.25 -22.95 -18.50
N ASN A 115 -20.56 -23.06 -19.80
CA ASN A 115 -21.09 -24.24 -20.52
C ASN A 115 -20.29 -25.57 -20.42
N SER A 116 -19.23 -25.69 -19.62
CA SER A 116 -18.59 -26.95 -19.24
C SER A 116 -17.89 -26.82 -17.87
N LEU A 117 -18.18 -27.74 -16.94
CA LEU A 117 -17.57 -27.85 -15.59
C LEU A 117 -16.03 -28.05 -15.60
N SER A 118 -15.43 -28.17 -16.79
CA SER A 118 -14.02 -28.50 -17.04
C SER A 118 -13.09 -27.27 -17.12
N VAL A 119 -13.63 -26.06 -17.09
CA VAL A 119 -12.92 -24.82 -17.51
C VAL A 119 -12.96 -23.77 -16.40
N LEU A 120 -12.41 -24.10 -15.24
CA LEU A 120 -12.30 -23.16 -14.12
C LEU A 120 -10.98 -22.40 -14.22
N ASN A 121 -11.06 -21.07 -14.09
CA ASN A 121 -9.91 -20.19 -14.04
C ASN A 121 -9.53 -19.93 -12.59
N TYR A 122 -8.24 -20.04 -12.28
CA TYR A 122 -7.70 -19.83 -10.93
C TYR A 122 -6.61 -18.77 -10.96
N ASN A 123 -6.68 -17.84 -10.03
CA ASN A 123 -5.61 -16.88 -9.80
C ASN A 123 -5.17 -16.94 -8.35
N ALA A 124 -3.87 -16.79 -8.12
CA ALA A 124 -3.30 -16.54 -6.81
C ALA A 124 -2.15 -15.53 -6.94
N GLY A 125 -2.03 -14.66 -5.95
CA GLY A 125 -1.06 -13.58 -5.94
C GLY A 125 -0.50 -13.32 -4.57
N VAL A 126 0.80 -13.03 -4.50
CA VAL A 126 1.46 -12.46 -3.34
C VAL A 126 2.22 -11.21 -3.79
N MET A 127 2.03 -10.10 -3.09
CA MET A 127 2.69 -8.83 -3.38
C MET A 127 3.29 -8.24 -2.11
N PHE A 128 4.53 -7.78 -2.21
CA PHE A 128 5.24 -7.04 -1.19
C PHE A 128 5.69 -5.68 -1.72
N GLU A 129 5.43 -4.62 -0.93
CA GLU A 129 5.88 -3.25 -1.20
C GLU A 129 6.67 -2.74 0.01
N LYS A 130 7.85 -2.18 -0.24
CA LYS A 130 8.65 -1.44 0.75
C LYS A 130 8.88 -0.01 0.26
N PRO A 131 8.29 1.01 0.90
CA PRO A 131 8.58 2.41 0.58
C PRO A 131 9.95 2.82 1.14
N GLY A 132 10.51 3.91 0.61
CA GLY A 132 11.65 4.57 1.24
C GLY A 132 13.02 3.89 1.05
N VAL A 133 13.20 3.01 0.05
CA VAL A 133 14.45 2.22 -0.08
C VAL A 133 15.68 3.05 -0.45
N LEU A 134 15.52 4.02 -1.35
CA LEU A 134 16.59 4.94 -1.80
C LEU A 134 16.30 6.40 -1.44
N GLY A 135 15.12 6.68 -0.90
CA GLY A 135 14.59 8.02 -0.69
C GLY A 135 13.10 7.98 -0.39
N PRO A 136 12.50 9.01 0.25
CA PRO A 136 11.08 9.06 0.57
C PRO A 136 10.13 8.93 -0.62
N THR A 137 10.60 9.24 -1.83
CA THR A 137 9.82 9.10 -3.08
C THR A 137 9.96 7.73 -3.72
N SER A 138 10.91 6.90 -3.26
CA SER A 138 11.20 5.60 -3.85
C SER A 138 10.32 4.51 -3.25
N LYS A 139 10.02 3.49 -4.06
CA LYS A 139 9.31 2.28 -3.62
C LYS A 139 9.96 1.07 -4.26
N PHE A 140 10.13 0.01 -3.48
CA PHE A 140 10.48 -1.31 -3.95
C PHE A 140 9.24 -2.19 -3.98
N PHE A 141 9.06 -2.92 -5.07
CA PHE A 141 7.97 -3.86 -5.24
C PHE A 141 8.53 -5.21 -5.65
N THR A 142 7.96 -6.28 -5.11
CA THR A 142 8.17 -7.64 -5.58
C THR A 142 6.90 -8.42 -5.39
N GLY A 143 6.64 -9.38 -6.26
CA GLY A 143 5.47 -10.23 -6.13
C GLY A 143 5.59 -11.45 -7.01
N VAL A 144 4.68 -12.38 -6.78
CA VAL A 144 4.48 -13.52 -7.66
C VAL A 144 2.99 -13.62 -7.89
N LYS A 145 2.58 -13.65 -9.16
CA LYS A 145 1.20 -13.95 -9.55
C LYS A 145 1.21 -15.20 -10.42
N THR A 146 0.39 -16.16 -10.06
CA THR A 146 0.11 -17.36 -10.85
C THR A 146 -1.30 -17.26 -11.41
N VAL A 147 -1.41 -17.35 -12.73
CA VAL A 147 -2.67 -17.35 -13.48
C VAL A 147 -2.78 -18.69 -14.18
N PHE A 148 -3.88 -19.41 -13.90
CA PHE A 148 -4.28 -20.61 -14.61
C PHE A 148 -5.60 -20.32 -15.30
N GLU A 149 -5.55 -20.12 -16.61
CA GLU A 149 -6.71 -19.87 -17.45
C GLU A 149 -6.89 -21.02 -18.45
N HIS A 150 -8.12 -21.50 -18.60
CA HIS A 150 -8.51 -22.41 -19.67
C HIS A 150 -9.41 -21.66 -20.68
N PRO A 151 -8.88 -20.97 -21.69
CA PRO A 151 -9.69 -20.50 -22.81
C PRO A 151 -9.87 -21.60 -23.86
N ASP A 152 -11.01 -21.60 -24.57
CA ASP A 152 -11.44 -22.63 -25.55
C ASP A 152 -10.44 -22.94 -26.69
N ALA A 153 -9.35 -22.17 -26.82
CA ALA A 153 -8.35 -22.32 -27.88
C ALA A 153 -6.95 -22.82 -27.43
N TYR A 154 -6.55 -22.66 -26.14
CA TYR A 154 -5.25 -23.09 -25.60
C TYR A 154 -5.13 -22.82 -24.08
N ASP A 155 -4.51 -23.69 -23.28
CA ASP A 155 -4.27 -23.47 -21.84
C ASP A 155 -3.22 -22.37 -21.58
N HIS A 156 -3.59 -21.29 -20.88
CA HIS A 156 -2.65 -20.21 -20.53
C HIS A 156 -2.20 -20.29 -19.07
N PHE A 157 -0.92 -20.64 -18.89
CA PHE A 157 -0.22 -20.49 -17.61
C PHE A 157 0.74 -19.30 -17.69
N SER A 158 0.57 -18.34 -16.78
CA SER A 158 1.49 -17.20 -16.66
C SER A 158 1.96 -17.03 -15.22
N VAL A 159 3.27 -16.91 -15.06
CA VAL A 159 3.91 -16.43 -13.83
C VAL A 159 4.53 -15.08 -14.14
N LYS A 160 4.12 -14.05 -13.41
CA LYS A 160 4.72 -12.71 -13.49
C LYS A 160 5.35 -12.37 -12.14
N GLY A 161 6.59 -11.89 -12.19
CA GLY A 161 7.38 -11.43 -11.05
C GLY A 161 8.03 -10.08 -11.33
#